data_AF-A0A7V9ST67-F1
#
_entry.id   AF-A0A7V9ST67-F1
#
_cell.length_a   1.000
_cell.length_b   1.000
_cell.length_c   1.000
_cell.angle_alpha   90.00
_cell.angle_beta   90.00
_cell.angle_gamma   90.00
#
_symmetry.space_group_name_H-M   'P 1'
#
loop_
_entity.id
_entity.type
_entity.pdbx_description
1 polymer ?
#
loop_
_entity_poly.entity_id
_entity_poly.type
_entity_poly.pdbx_seq_one_letter_code
_entity_poly.pdbx_strand_id
1 'polypeptide(L)'
;MFLYNVTVNIADEVHNEWLKWMKEVHIPDVIKTGCFIDSQILKVLYVEDEGHTFSIQYKFLEMSDIEKYQKEFAPALQAEHTKKFEGKYAAFRTLLQIMD
;
A
#
# COMPACT_ATOMS: atom_id res chain seq x y z
N MET A 1 -11.92 0.30 14.86
CA MET A 1 -10.88 0.89 14.00
C MET A 1 -10.58 -0.07 12.86
N PHE A 2 -10.08 0.42 11.73
CA PHE A 2 -9.93 -0.40 10.52
C PHE A 2 -8.53 -0.26 9.92
N LEU A 3 -8.15 -1.25 9.12
CA LEU A 3 -6.93 -1.25 8.30
C LEU A 3 -7.29 -1.47 6.85
N TYR A 4 -6.73 -0.63 5.98
CA TYR A 4 -6.60 -0.91 4.57
C TYR A 4 -5.23 -1.53 4.34
N ASN A 5 -5.22 -2.82 4.00
CA ASN A 5 -4.00 -3.57 3.76
C ASN A 5 -3.79 -3.75 2.26
N VAL A 6 -2.59 -3.45 1.79
CA VAL A 6 -2.13 -3.69 0.43
C VAL A 6 -0.94 -4.63 0.50
N THR A 7 -1.12 -5.85 0.03
CA THR A 7 -0.03 -6.81 -0.15
C THR A 7 0.54 -6.64 -1.55
N VAL A 8 1.85 -6.39 -1.66
CA VAL A 8 2.55 -6.20 -2.93
C VAL A 8 3.69 -7.22 -3.02
N ASN A 9 3.65 -8.07 -4.03
CA ASN A 9 4.82 -8.83 -4.46
C ASN A 9 5.52 -8.03 -5.57
N ILE A 10 6.82 -7.78 -5.42
CA ILE A 10 7.65 -6.95 -6.31
C ILE A 10 8.86 -7.76 -6.79
N ALA A 11 9.19 -7.64 -8.08
CA ALA A 11 10.34 -8.32 -8.68
C ALA A 11 11.67 -7.94 -8.01
N ASP A 12 12.58 -8.89 -7.89
CA ASP A 12 13.87 -8.72 -7.20
C ASP A 12 14.72 -7.58 -7.79
N GLU A 13 14.72 -7.42 -9.10
CA GLU A 13 15.50 -6.39 -9.80
C GLU A 13 15.13 -4.94 -9.42
N VAL A 14 13.92 -4.68 -8.91
CA VAL A 14 13.44 -3.32 -8.59
C VAL A 14 13.04 -3.13 -7.13
N HIS A 15 13.11 -4.16 -6.29
CA HIS A 15 12.57 -4.10 -4.92
C HIS A 15 13.19 -2.99 -4.05
N ASN A 16 14.49 -2.72 -4.20
CA ASN A 16 15.19 -1.68 -3.43
C ASN A 16 14.73 -0.27 -3.81
N GLU A 17 14.61 0.00 -5.12
CA GLU A 17 14.10 1.27 -5.63
C GLU A 17 12.64 1.47 -5.23
N TRP A 18 11.82 0.43 -5.42
CA TRP A 18 10.42 0.42 -5.04
C TRP A 18 10.24 0.70 -3.55
N LEU A 19 10.98 0.01 -2.68
CA LEU A 19 10.88 0.18 -1.23
C LEU A 19 11.28 1.59 -0.80
N LYS A 20 12.33 2.14 -1.41
CA LYS A 20 12.75 3.53 -1.16
C LYS A 20 11.65 4.52 -1.56
N TRP A 21 11.13 4.39 -2.79
CA TRP A 21 10.07 5.28 -3.28
C TRP A 21 8.77 5.16 -2.47
N MET A 22 8.41 3.95 -2.04
CA MET A 22 7.24 3.73 -1.17
C MET A 22 7.38 4.50 0.14
N LYS A 23 8.56 4.45 0.77
CA LYS A 23 8.83 5.11 2.05
C LYS A 23 8.96 6.63 1.94
N GLU A 24 9.60 7.11 0.87
CA GLU A 24 9.94 8.53 0.74
C GLU A 24 8.86 9.35 0.02
N VAL A 25 8.01 8.71 -0.79
CA VAL A 25 7.04 9.41 -1.66
C VAL A 25 5.63 8.84 -1.51
N HIS A 26 5.41 7.59 -1.90
CA HIS A 26 4.04 7.07 -2.07
C HIS A 26 3.24 7.00 -0.76
N ILE A 27 3.80 6.37 0.29
CA ILE A 27 3.13 6.27 1.59
C ILE A 27 2.90 7.67 2.19
N PRO A 28 3.90 8.58 2.21
CA PRO A 28 3.67 9.98 2.59
C PRO A 28 2.52 10.65 1.83
N ASP A 29 2.43 10.47 0.51
CA ASP A 29 1.36 11.09 -0.28
C ASP A 29 -0.02 10.48 -0.01
N VAL A 30 -0.09 9.17 0.28
CA VAL A 30 -1.31 8.51 0.78
C VAL A 30 -1.73 9.09 2.14
N ILE A 31 -0.79 9.29 3.07
CA ILE A 31 -1.10 9.89 4.38
C ILE A 31 -1.56 11.35 4.25
N LYS A 32 -0.96 12.14 3.35
CA LYS A 32 -1.34 13.55 3.11
C LYS A 32 -2.78 13.73 2.61
N THR A 33 -3.44 12.67 2.13
CA THR A 33 -4.87 12.72 1.77
C THR A 33 -5.77 13.04 2.98
N GLY A 34 -5.29 12.77 4.20
CA GLY A 34 -6.04 12.91 5.43
C GLY A 34 -7.07 11.79 5.68
N CYS A 35 -7.15 10.79 4.80
CA CYS A 35 -8.05 9.64 4.96
C CYS A 35 -7.49 8.56 5.92
N PHE A 36 -6.21 8.64 6.28
CA PHE A 36 -5.55 7.67 7.14
C PHE A 36 -4.81 8.38 8.26
N ILE A 37 -4.83 7.78 9.45
CA ILE A 37 -4.22 8.36 10.66
C ILE A 37 -2.83 7.81 10.95
N ASP A 38 -2.47 6.68 10.33
CA ASP A 38 -1.23 5.97 10.58
C ASP A 38 -0.94 5.01 9.42
N SER A 39 0.33 4.64 9.25
CA SER A 39 0.74 3.65 8.25
C SER A 39 2.01 2.90 8.65
N GLN A 40 2.13 1.67 8.15
CA GLN A 40 3.36 0.89 8.27
C GLN A 40 3.59 0.05 7.01
N ILE A 41 4.85 -0.25 6.73
CA ILE A 41 5.28 -1.19 5.70
C ILE A 41 6.05 -2.34 6.34
N LEU A 42 5.60 -3.56 6.06
CA LEU A 42 6.11 -4.80 6.64
C LEU A 42 6.65 -5.68 5.52
N LYS A 43 7.77 -6.35 5.75
CA LYS A 43 8.24 -7.43 4.86
C LYS A 43 7.57 -8.74 5.29
N VAL A 44 6.98 -9.47 4.35
CA VAL A 44 6.48 -10.81 4.59
C VAL A 44 7.69 -11.76 4.59
N LEU A 45 7.94 -12.43 5.72
CA LEU A 45 9.12 -13.30 5.89
C LEU A 45 8.86 -14.74 5.43
N TYR A 46 7.60 -15.19 5.46
CA TYR A 46 7.20 -16.55 5.13
C TYR A 46 6.10 -16.50 4.07
N VAL A 47 6.50 -16.64 2.82
CA VAL A 47 5.62 -16.75 1.65
C VAL A 47 6.38 -17.46 0.52
N GLU A 48 5.69 -18.30 -0.25
CA GLU A 48 6.26 -19.01 -1.40
C GLU A 48 6.00 -18.22 -2.68
N ASP A 49 6.70 -17.09 -2.84
CA ASP A 49 6.64 -16.25 -4.04
C ASP A 49 8.05 -16.05 -4.62
N GLU A 50 8.15 -15.80 -5.92
CA GLU A 50 9.34 -15.20 -6.51
C GLU A 50 9.39 -13.70 -6.19
N GLY A 51 10.58 -13.13 -5.96
CA GLY A 51 10.76 -11.71 -5.62
C GLY A 51 10.61 -11.41 -4.13
N HIS A 52 10.03 -10.25 -3.79
CA HIS A 52 9.84 -9.80 -2.40
C HIS A 52 8.39 -9.41 -2.15
N THR A 53 7.80 -9.92 -1.07
CA THR A 53 6.41 -9.58 -0.71
C THR A 53 6.38 -8.66 0.51
N PHE A 54 5.61 -7.59 0.41
CA PHE A 54 5.41 -6.58 1.45
C PHE A 54 3.93 -6.41 1.75
N SER A 55 3.61 -6.07 3.00
CA SER A 55 2.27 -5.64 3.45
C SER A 55 2.36 -4.18 3.86
N ILE A 56 1.60 -3.32 3.20
CA ILE A 56 1.45 -1.92 3.56
C ILE A 56 0.09 -1.76 4.20
N GLN A 57 0.06 -1.25 5.43
CA GLN A 57 -1.15 -1.12 6.21
C GLN A 57 -1.38 0.36 6.50
N TYR A 58 -2.60 0.82 6.21
CA TYR A 58 -3.05 2.17 6.50
C TYR A 58 -4.23 2.11 7.46
N LYS A 59 -4.13 2.79 8.60
CA LYS A 59 -5.15 2.80 9.65
C LYS A 59 -6.12 3.94 9.43
N PHE A 60 -7.41 3.67 9.59
CA PHE A 60 -8.47 4.67 9.47
C PHE A 60 -9.60 4.43 10.49
N LEU A 61 -10.46 5.44 10.66
CA LEU A 61 -11.45 5.48 11.73
C LEU A 61 -12.84 5.10 11.24
N GLU A 62 -13.26 5.59 10.08
CA GLU A 62 -14.61 5.43 9.54
C GLU A 62 -14.61 4.87 8.11
N MET A 63 -15.67 4.14 7.72
CA MET A 63 -15.77 3.61 6.35
C MET A 63 -15.83 4.70 5.28
N SER A 64 -16.36 5.87 5.63
CA SER A 64 -16.37 7.07 4.79
C SER A 64 -14.94 7.51 4.40
N ASP A 65 -13.95 7.33 5.28
CA ASP A 65 -12.56 7.71 5.02
C ASP A 65 -11.98 6.89 3.86
N ILE A 66 -12.18 5.57 3.88
CA ILE A 66 -11.66 4.67 2.83
C ILE A 66 -12.45 4.82 1.53
N GLU A 67 -13.76 5.04 1.60
CA GLU A 67 -14.58 5.33 0.42
C GLU A 67 -14.11 6.61 -0.28
N LYS A 68 -13.86 7.67 0.48
CA LYS A 68 -13.29 8.92 -0.02
C LYS A 68 -11.91 8.68 -0.64
N TYR A 69 -11.02 7.98 0.05
CA TYR A 69 -9.69 7.63 -0.48
C TYR A 69 -9.79 6.93 -1.83
N GLN A 70 -10.60 5.87 -1.90
CA GLN A 70 -10.75 5.05 -3.11
C GLN A 70 -11.32 5.83 -4.29
N LYS A 71 -12.25 6.77 -4.03
CA LYS A 71 -12.89 7.57 -5.07
C LYS A 71 -12.02 8.74 -5.54
N GLU A 72 -11.41 9.47 -4.62
CA GLU A 72 -10.82 10.78 -4.89
C GLU A 72 -9.30 10.75 -5.09
N PHE A 73 -8.59 9.82 -4.43
CA PHE A 73 -7.12 9.86 -4.36
C PHE A 73 -6.46 8.61 -4.95
N ALA A 74 -7.03 7.44 -4.68
CA ALA A 74 -6.47 6.16 -5.09
C ALA A 74 -6.21 6.05 -6.61
N PRO A 75 -7.07 6.54 -7.53
CA PRO A 75 -6.82 6.42 -8.96
C PRO A 75 -5.50 7.08 -9.41
N ALA A 76 -5.22 8.29 -8.93
CA ALA A 76 -4.00 9.01 -9.28
C ALA A 76 -2.75 8.36 -8.66
N LEU A 77 -2.83 8.00 -7.38
CA LEU A 77 -1.73 7.37 -6.64
C LEU A 77 -1.38 5.98 -7.22
N GLN A 78 -2.40 5.21 -7.61
CA GLN A 78 -2.20 3.91 -8.26
C GLN A 78 -1.65 4.05 -9.67
N ALA A 79 -2.11 5.05 -10.43
CA ALA A 79 -1.56 5.32 -11.77
C ALA A 79 -0.06 5.68 -11.70
N GLU A 80 0.37 6.46 -10.70
CA GLU A 80 1.79 6.76 -10.50
C GLU A 80 2.61 5.50 -10.17
N HIS A 81 2.12 4.67 -9.25
CA HIS A 81 2.74 3.38 -8.92
C HIS A 81 2.87 2.49 -10.16
N THR A 82 1.79 2.34 -10.93
CA THR A 82 1.78 1.55 -12.17
C THR A 82 2.77 2.12 -13.18
N LYS A 83 2.77 3.43 -13.44
CA LYS A 83 3.71 4.05 -14.39
C LYS A 83 5.18 3.75 -14.07
N LYS A 84 5.54 3.60 -12.80
CA LYS A 84 6.92 3.33 -12.35
C LYS A 84 7.28 1.84 -12.40
N PHE A 85 6.34 0.95 -12.10
CA PHE A 85 6.64 -0.47 -11.84
C PHE A 85 5.77 -1.44 -12.65
N GLU A 86 5.08 -0.99 -13.70
CA GLU A 86 4.24 -1.83 -14.57
C GLU A 86 4.98 -3.10 -15.01
N GLY A 87 4.28 -4.24 -14.92
CA GLY A 87 4.84 -5.55 -15.26
C GLY A 87 5.82 -6.12 -14.23
N LYS A 88 6.13 -5.41 -13.15
CA LYS A 88 7.11 -5.84 -12.12
C LYS A 88 6.51 -6.12 -10.75
N TYR A 89 5.21 -5.94 -10.58
CA TYR A 89 4.52 -6.18 -9.32
C TYR A 89 3.14 -6.83 -9.50
N ALA A 90 2.70 -7.53 -8.46
CA ALA A 90 1.31 -7.90 -8.24
C ALA A 90 0.84 -7.29 -6.92
N ALA A 91 -0.40 -6.81 -6.87
CA ALA A 91 -0.96 -6.21 -5.66
C ALA A 91 -2.37 -6.75 -5.34
N PHE A 92 -2.58 -7.07 -4.07
CA PHE A 92 -3.85 -7.50 -3.51
C PHE A 92 -4.25 -6.61 -2.34
N ARG A 93 -5.55 -6.33 -2.19
CA ARG A 93 -6.08 -5.33 -1.26
C ARG A 93 -7.17 -5.93 -0.39
N THR A 94 -7.11 -5.65 0.91
CA THR A 94 -8.12 -6.07 1.87
C THR A 94 -8.48 -4.94 2.82
N LEU A 95 -9.72 -4.99 3.32
CA LEU A 95 -10.15 -4.20 4.47
C LEU A 95 -10.26 -5.13 5.66
N LEU A 96 -9.63 -4.73 6.77
CA LEU A 96 -9.59 -5.49 8.00
C LEU A 96 -10.18 -4.63 9.11
N GLN A 97 -10.91 -5.25 10.02
CA GLN A 97 -11.33 -4.63 11.26
C GLN A 97 -10.35 -5.03 12.36
N ILE A 98 -9.93 -4.05 13.16
CA ILE A 98 -9.16 -4.32 14.38
C ILE A 98 -10.13 -4.85 15.44
N MET A 99 -9.84 -6.05 15.94
CA MET A 99 -10.60 -6.72 17.00
C MET A 99 -9.75 -6.64 18.27
N ASP A 100 -10.00 -5.62 19.09
CA ASP A 100 -9.36 -5.46 20.40
C ASP A 100 -10.24 -6.07 21.51
#